data_AF-A0A815ZI63-F1
#
_entry.id   AF-A0A815ZI63-F1
#
_cell.length_a   1.000
_cell.length_b   1.000
_cell.length_c   1.000
_cell.angle_alpha   90.00
_cell.angle_beta   90.00
_cell.angle_gamma   90.00
#
_symmetry.space_group_name_H-M   'P 1'
#
loop_
_entity.id
_entity.type
_entity.pdbx_description
1 polymer ?
#
loop_
_entity_poly.entity_id
_entity_poly.type
_entity_poly.pdbx_seq_one_letter_code
_entity_poly.pdbx_strand_id
1 'polypeptide(L)'
;IAEMIRPTVDNHDKSIPAILEIPSKEHPYDPSKDSILRRAKVTEIMSENNSFTSQSSSPYTATYVNWSLLIFSTFIICIRYFLPSFCMLLITVIDKNKKRLSNTTTGGDNYHSLTQELTRITQDLKQLSQVDQFALYSKKERQRNAVLERLKSLKKEQQTYEKHFQTKLRMGVRVVTVLMSAILLYNFRREPLWLFPSNIFGTIFNRLVTFPSSVDGGIGLIFWMLAFNTFLVSVNDLFKRYRQFLV
;
A
#
# COMPACT_ATOMS: atom_id res chain seq x y z
N ILE A 1 -14.45 -42.06 60.67
CA ILE A 1 -13.83 -40.71 60.65
C ILE A 1 -14.03 -40.03 59.30
N ALA A 2 -13.68 -40.68 58.18
CA ALA A 2 -13.86 -40.12 56.83
C ALA A 2 -15.27 -39.53 56.56
N GLU A 3 -16.33 -40.27 56.90
CA GLU A 3 -17.72 -39.79 56.73
C GLU A 3 -18.06 -38.54 57.56
N MET A 4 -17.37 -38.29 58.68
CA MET A 4 -17.63 -37.11 59.52
C MET A 4 -17.02 -35.83 58.97
N ILE A 5 -15.92 -35.94 58.20
CA ILE A 5 -15.18 -34.78 57.67
C ILE A 5 -15.56 -34.44 56.22
N ARG A 6 -16.21 -35.36 55.50
CA ARG A 6 -16.62 -35.18 54.10
C ARG A 6 -17.43 -33.91 53.82
N PRO A 7 -18.42 -33.52 54.63
CA PRO A 7 -19.15 -32.27 54.39
C PRO A 7 -18.22 -31.03 54.39
N THR A 8 -17.16 -31.06 55.20
CA THR A 8 -16.18 -29.97 55.25
C THR A 8 -15.24 -29.98 54.04
N VAL A 9 -14.84 -31.18 53.58
CA VAL A 9 -13.99 -31.33 52.37
C VAL A 9 -14.77 -30.97 51.11
N ASP A 10 -16.03 -31.39 50.99
CA ASP A 10 -16.90 -31.11 49.85
C ASP A 10 -17.23 -29.62 49.70
N ASN A 11 -17.17 -28.86 50.79
CA ASN A 11 -17.39 -27.40 50.82
C ASN A 11 -16.10 -26.59 50.63
N HIS A 12 -14.94 -27.24 50.47
CA HIS A 12 -13.66 -26.55 50.28
C HIS A 12 -13.42 -26.27 48.80
N ASP A 13 -13.53 -24.99 48.41
CA ASP A 13 -13.40 -24.54 47.02
C ASP A 13 -12.12 -23.74 46.74
N LYS A 14 -11.22 -23.59 47.73
CA LYS A 14 -9.95 -22.89 47.52
C LYS A 14 -8.95 -23.81 46.83
N SER A 15 -8.35 -23.32 45.74
CA SER A 15 -7.32 -24.05 44.99
C SER A 15 -6.06 -24.38 45.83
N ILE A 16 -5.73 -23.52 46.80
CA ILE A 16 -4.60 -23.71 47.73
C ILE A 16 -5.05 -23.34 49.15
N PRO A 17 -4.83 -24.21 50.17
CA PRO A 17 -4.23 -25.54 50.07
C PRO A 17 -5.19 -26.56 49.42
N ALA A 18 -4.64 -27.47 48.63
CA ALA A 18 -5.40 -28.60 48.08
C ALA A 18 -5.59 -29.68 49.15
N ILE A 19 -6.80 -30.23 49.25
CA ILE A 19 -7.18 -31.27 50.20
C ILE A 19 -7.44 -32.56 49.41
N LEU A 20 -6.82 -33.67 49.81
CA LEU A 20 -6.93 -34.98 49.15
C LEU A 20 -7.25 -36.06 50.19
N GLU A 21 -8.34 -36.81 50.00
CA GLU A 21 -8.68 -37.99 50.82
C GLU A 21 -7.92 -39.21 50.29
N ILE A 22 -7.24 -39.96 51.17
CA ILE A 22 -6.56 -41.22 50.83
C ILE A 22 -7.26 -42.36 51.58
N PRO A 23 -7.75 -43.40 50.90
CA PRO A 23 -8.43 -44.52 51.53
C PRO A 23 -7.47 -45.35 52.41
N SER A 24 -8.00 -45.93 53.48
CA SER A 24 -7.24 -46.84 54.35
C SER A 24 -7.17 -48.25 53.77
N LYS A 25 -6.20 -49.07 54.20
CA LYS A 25 -6.09 -50.48 53.76
C LYS A 25 -7.31 -51.34 54.12
N GLU A 26 -8.01 -51.01 55.19
CA GLU A 26 -9.13 -51.80 55.73
C GLU A 26 -10.48 -51.39 55.12
N HIS A 27 -10.56 -50.17 54.57
CA HIS A 27 -11.77 -49.62 53.95
C HIS A 27 -11.43 -49.22 52.51
N PRO A 28 -11.69 -50.11 51.53
CA PRO A 28 -11.40 -49.85 50.13
C PRO A 28 -12.07 -48.59 49.61
N TYR A 29 -11.43 -47.98 48.60
CA TYR A 29 -11.95 -46.81 47.91
C TYR A 29 -13.35 -47.05 47.34
N ASP A 30 -14.27 -46.12 47.61
CA ASP A 30 -15.63 -46.11 47.05
C ASP A 30 -15.78 -44.91 46.08
N PRO A 31 -15.75 -45.14 44.76
CA PRO A 31 -15.85 -44.07 43.76
C PRO A 31 -17.15 -43.25 43.84
N SER A 32 -18.22 -43.82 44.40
CA SER A 32 -19.52 -43.14 44.49
C SER A 32 -19.53 -42.02 45.52
N LYS A 33 -18.58 -42.05 46.46
CA LYS A 33 -18.47 -41.12 47.59
C LYS A 33 -17.39 -40.06 47.41
N ASP A 34 -16.68 -40.09 46.29
CA ASP A 34 -15.62 -39.14 45.96
C ASP A 34 -16.21 -37.87 45.31
N SER A 35 -16.02 -36.72 45.97
CA SER A 35 -16.49 -35.44 45.45
C SER A 35 -15.76 -34.97 44.20
N ILE A 36 -14.52 -35.39 43.97
CA ILE A 36 -13.75 -35.06 42.77
C ILE A 36 -14.37 -35.78 41.56
N LEU A 37 -14.64 -37.08 41.68
CA LEU A 37 -15.29 -37.84 40.60
C LEU A 37 -16.72 -37.34 40.33
N ARG A 38 -17.47 -36.95 41.36
CA ARG A 38 -18.80 -36.36 41.19
C ARG A 38 -18.73 -35.00 40.48
N ARG A 39 -17.78 -34.14 40.85
CA ARG A 39 -17.54 -32.84 40.17
C ARG A 39 -17.05 -33.03 38.73
N ALA A 40 -16.18 -34.00 38.48
CA ALA A 40 -15.73 -34.35 37.14
C ALA A 40 -16.88 -34.88 36.27
N LYS A 41 -17.74 -35.75 36.81
CA LYS A 41 -18.92 -36.27 36.11
C LYS A 41 -19.95 -35.17 35.82
N VAL A 42 -20.14 -34.21 36.73
CA VAL A 42 -20.97 -33.02 36.46
C VAL A 42 -20.36 -32.16 35.35
N THR A 43 -19.03 -32.01 35.33
CA THR A 43 -18.32 -31.28 34.27
C THR A 43 -18.43 -32.00 32.92
N GLU A 44 -18.41 -33.33 32.93
CA GLU A 44 -18.62 -34.18 31.75
C GLU A 44 -20.06 -34.06 31.22
N ILE A 45 -21.07 -34.12 32.11
CA ILE A 45 -22.49 -33.91 31.76
C ILE A 45 -22.74 -32.47 31.29
N MET A 46 -22.07 -31.48 31.88
CA MET A 46 -22.09 -30.08 31.41
C MET A 46 -21.43 -29.94 30.04
N SER A 47 -20.35 -30.69 29.77
CA SER A 47 -19.71 -30.73 28.44
C SER A 47 -20.62 -31.41 27.40
N GLU A 48 -21.35 -32.45 27.78
CA GLU A 48 -22.27 -33.19 26.91
C GLU A 48 -23.55 -32.37 26.62
N ASN A 49 -24.12 -31.70 27.62
CA ASN A 49 -25.28 -30.82 27.43
C ASN A 49 -24.92 -29.51 26.69
N ASN A 50 -23.68 -29.02 26.83
CA ASN A 50 -23.17 -27.93 26.00
C ASN A 50 -22.99 -28.35 24.54
N SER A 51 -22.91 -29.63 24.19
CA SER A 51 -22.85 -30.06 22.79
C SER A 51 -24.19 -29.92 22.03
N PHE A 52 -25.31 -29.74 22.74
CA PHE A 52 -26.63 -29.59 22.12
C PHE A 52 -27.17 -28.13 22.13
N THR A 53 -26.53 -27.20 22.84
CA THR A 53 -26.90 -25.76 22.81
C THR A 53 -25.73 -24.78 22.72
N SER A 54 -24.50 -25.26 22.52
CA SER A 54 -23.39 -24.41 22.10
C SER A 54 -23.24 -24.50 20.58
N GLN A 55 -23.83 -23.55 19.88
CA GLN A 55 -23.19 -22.97 18.70
C GLN A 55 -21.86 -22.32 19.14
N SER A 56 -20.90 -23.14 19.59
CA SER A 56 -19.51 -22.75 19.72
C SER A 56 -18.96 -22.72 18.29
N SER A 57 -19.04 -21.55 17.69
CA SER A 57 -18.29 -21.19 16.51
C SER A 57 -16.82 -21.50 16.77
N SER A 58 -16.34 -22.64 16.27
CA SER A 58 -14.91 -22.83 16.03
C SER A 58 -14.42 -21.60 15.26
N PRO A 59 -13.28 -20.97 15.63
CA PRO A 59 -12.82 -19.70 15.06
C PRO A 59 -12.43 -19.77 13.57
N TYR A 60 -12.69 -20.90 12.90
CA TYR A 60 -12.28 -21.20 11.54
C TYR A 60 -13.41 -21.07 10.50
N THR A 61 -14.60 -20.55 10.86
CA THR A 61 -15.73 -20.42 9.91
C THR A 61 -16.03 -18.99 9.44
N ALA A 62 -15.52 -17.96 10.12
CA ALA A 62 -15.78 -16.56 9.77
C ALA A 62 -14.60 -15.94 9.01
N THR A 63 -14.87 -15.33 7.86
CA THR A 63 -13.91 -14.48 7.16
C THR A 63 -13.60 -13.26 8.01
N TYR A 64 -12.33 -13.07 8.37
CA TYR A 64 -11.87 -11.88 9.09
C TYR A 64 -11.07 -10.98 8.15
N VAL A 65 -11.35 -9.68 8.17
CA VAL A 65 -10.61 -8.68 7.41
C VAL A 65 -10.22 -7.53 8.33
N ASN A 66 -8.93 -7.26 8.45
CA ASN A 66 -8.42 -6.06 9.07
C ASN A 66 -8.52 -4.89 8.07
N TRP A 67 -9.71 -4.30 7.99
CA TRP A 67 -10.01 -3.19 7.08
C TRP A 67 -9.10 -1.98 7.28
N SER A 68 -8.72 -1.69 8.53
CA SER A 68 -7.84 -0.56 8.82
C SER A 68 -6.48 -0.75 8.14
N LEU A 69 -5.84 -1.90 8.35
CA LEU A 69 -4.54 -2.23 7.79
C LEU A 69 -4.58 -2.34 6.26
N LEU A 70 -5.68 -2.84 5.71
CA LEU A 70 -5.93 -2.90 4.26
C LEU A 70 -5.99 -1.48 3.66
N ILE A 71 -6.77 -0.59 4.24
CA ILE A 71 -6.94 0.79 3.75
C ILE A 71 -5.63 1.57 3.89
N PHE A 72 -4.95 1.49 5.04
CA PHE A 72 -3.69 2.20 5.22
C PHE A 72 -2.60 1.70 4.27
N SER A 73 -2.45 0.37 4.12
CA SER A 73 -1.43 -0.18 3.21
C SER A 73 -1.69 0.17 1.75
N THR A 74 -2.95 0.12 1.30
CA THR A 74 -3.32 0.51 -0.07
C THR A 74 -3.13 2.01 -0.29
N PHE A 75 -3.55 2.85 0.65
CA PHE A 75 -3.42 4.30 0.57
C PHE A 75 -1.96 4.75 0.44
N ILE A 76 -1.05 4.17 1.25
CA ILE A 76 0.39 4.44 1.15
C ILE A 76 0.91 4.12 -0.27
N ILE A 77 0.51 2.99 -0.84
CA ILE A 77 0.94 2.58 -2.19
C ILE A 77 0.31 3.49 -3.25
N CYS A 78 -0.95 3.92 -3.10
CA CYS A 78 -1.62 4.84 -4.01
C CYS A 78 -0.97 6.24 -4.03
N ILE A 79 -0.62 6.79 -2.85
CA ILE A 79 0.08 8.08 -2.74
C ILE A 79 1.36 8.07 -3.58
N ARG A 80 2.11 6.97 -3.58
CA ARG A 80 3.36 6.84 -4.35
C ARG A 80 3.18 7.12 -5.83
N TYR A 81 2.05 6.72 -6.42
CA TYR A 81 1.78 6.91 -7.85
C TYR A 81 1.12 8.26 -8.13
N PHE A 82 0.20 8.68 -7.27
CA PHE A 82 -0.60 9.88 -7.51
C PHE A 82 0.16 11.16 -7.20
N LEU A 83 0.91 11.21 -6.08
CA LEU A 83 1.51 12.44 -5.57
C LEU A 83 2.51 13.09 -6.56
N PRO A 84 3.48 12.38 -7.17
CA PRO A 84 4.39 13.02 -8.13
C PRO A 84 3.69 13.53 -9.39
N SER A 85 2.64 12.84 -9.82
CA SER A 85 1.85 13.22 -11.00
C SER A 85 0.99 14.45 -10.71
N PHE A 86 0.37 14.50 -9.53
CA PHE A 86 -0.41 15.65 -9.07
C PHE A 86 0.46 16.89 -8.88
N CYS A 87 1.62 16.78 -8.24
CA CYS A 87 2.56 17.89 -8.09
C CYS A 87 3.01 18.47 -9.44
N MET A 88 3.29 17.62 -10.44
CA MET A 88 3.64 18.09 -11.78
C MET A 88 2.47 18.78 -12.50
N LEU A 89 1.24 18.31 -12.30
CA LEU A 89 0.05 18.98 -12.81
C LEU A 89 -0.08 20.37 -12.18
N LEU A 90 0.09 20.50 -10.87
CA LEU A 90 0.07 21.80 -10.20
C LEU A 90 1.15 22.73 -10.72
N ILE A 91 2.39 22.25 -10.85
CA ILE A 91 3.50 23.05 -11.41
C ILE A 91 3.16 23.49 -12.83
N THR A 92 2.67 22.59 -13.70
CA THR A 92 2.31 22.94 -15.08
C THR A 92 1.16 23.95 -15.14
N VAL A 93 0.17 23.85 -14.26
CA VAL A 93 -0.94 24.81 -14.15
C VAL A 93 -0.42 26.17 -13.70
N ILE A 94 0.45 26.20 -12.68
CA ILE A 94 1.08 27.43 -12.18
C ILE A 94 1.96 28.05 -13.27
N ASP A 95 2.75 27.25 -13.99
CA ASP A 95 3.65 27.73 -15.04
C ASP A 95 2.87 28.25 -16.26
N LYS A 96 1.74 27.61 -16.60
CA LYS A 96 0.80 28.12 -17.61
C LYS A 96 0.18 29.45 -17.18
N ASN A 97 -0.26 29.55 -15.94
CA ASN A 97 -0.84 30.77 -15.39
C ASN A 97 0.22 31.89 -15.31
N LYS A 98 1.46 31.57 -14.91
CA LYS A 98 2.59 32.50 -14.89
C LYS A 98 2.98 32.94 -16.30
N LYS A 99 3.01 32.04 -17.30
CA LYS A 99 3.21 32.38 -18.72
C LYS A 99 2.10 33.24 -19.31
N ARG A 100 0.88 33.15 -18.75
CA ARG A 100 -0.29 33.97 -19.09
C ARG A 100 -0.33 35.31 -18.34
N LEU A 101 0.53 35.47 -17.33
CA LEU A 101 0.73 36.70 -16.57
C LEU A 101 2.02 37.45 -16.97
N SER A 102 3.09 36.73 -17.36
CA SER A 102 4.42 37.30 -17.70
C SER A 102 4.49 37.92 -19.10
N ASN A 103 3.56 37.60 -19.98
CA ASN A 103 3.22 38.39 -21.16
C ASN A 103 2.80 39.83 -20.81
N THR A 104 2.67 40.16 -19.52
CA THR A 104 2.47 41.52 -18.99
C THR A 104 3.70 42.07 -18.23
N THR A 105 4.78 41.30 -17.97
CA THR A 105 5.94 41.79 -17.16
C THR A 105 7.28 41.08 -17.44
N THR A 106 8.28 41.88 -17.83
CA THR A 106 9.77 41.84 -17.80
C THR A 106 10.56 40.52 -17.95
N GLY A 107 10.12 39.40 -17.38
CA GLY A 107 10.79 38.09 -17.52
C GLY A 107 10.45 37.36 -18.83
N GLY A 108 9.31 37.71 -19.45
CA GLY A 108 8.93 37.24 -20.78
C GLY A 108 9.71 37.93 -21.92
N ASP A 109 10.37 39.04 -21.63
CA ASP A 109 10.91 39.97 -22.63
C ASP A 109 12.00 39.34 -23.50
N ASN A 110 12.92 38.55 -22.92
CA ASN A 110 13.98 37.88 -23.69
C ASN A 110 13.48 36.73 -24.58
N TYR A 111 12.52 35.94 -24.13
CA TYR A 111 11.95 34.87 -24.96
C TYR A 111 11.04 35.45 -26.05
N HIS A 112 10.27 36.49 -25.70
CA HIS A 112 9.40 37.21 -26.62
C HIS A 112 10.21 37.97 -27.67
N SER A 113 11.34 38.58 -27.30
CA SER A 113 12.21 39.27 -28.25
C SER A 113 12.83 38.31 -29.26
N LEU A 114 13.32 37.13 -28.84
CA LEU A 114 13.83 36.10 -29.75
C LEU A 114 12.72 35.53 -30.65
N THR A 115 11.50 35.38 -30.13
CA THR A 115 10.34 34.93 -30.92
C THR A 115 9.96 35.99 -31.96
N GLN A 116 9.97 37.26 -31.56
CA GLN A 116 9.69 38.39 -32.43
C GLN A 116 10.78 38.57 -33.50
N GLU A 117 12.05 38.38 -33.15
CA GLU A 117 13.18 38.38 -34.08
C GLU A 117 13.03 37.27 -35.12
N LEU A 118 12.65 36.05 -34.70
CA LEU A 118 12.37 34.94 -35.61
C LEU A 118 11.23 35.29 -36.61
N THR A 119 10.15 35.92 -36.12
CA THR A 119 9.04 36.35 -36.98
C THR A 119 9.48 37.40 -38.00
N ARG A 120 10.27 38.39 -37.57
CA ARG A 120 10.83 39.43 -38.46
C ARG A 120 11.72 38.82 -39.54
N ILE A 121 12.70 37.98 -39.16
CA ILE A 121 13.59 37.31 -40.13
C ILE A 121 12.79 36.43 -41.10
N THR A 122 11.74 35.74 -40.62
CA THR A 122 10.88 34.92 -41.47
C THR A 122 10.07 35.75 -42.46
N GLN A 123 9.59 36.92 -42.03
CA GLN A 123 8.87 37.85 -42.91
C GLN A 123 9.81 38.43 -43.97
N ASP A 124 11.02 38.80 -43.59
CA ASP A 124 12.04 39.26 -44.53
C ASP A 124 12.39 38.18 -45.55
N LEU A 125 12.54 36.92 -45.12
CA LEU A 125 12.80 35.79 -46.03
C LEU A 125 11.70 35.59 -47.08
N LYS A 126 10.43 35.91 -46.77
CA LYS A 126 9.32 35.82 -47.74
C LYS A 126 9.41 36.89 -48.83
N GLN A 127 10.07 38.01 -48.56
CA GLN A 127 10.21 39.12 -49.51
C GLN A 127 11.42 38.94 -50.44
N LEU A 128 12.38 38.08 -50.09
CA LEU A 128 13.55 37.81 -50.92
C LEU A 128 13.27 36.69 -51.95
N SER A 129 13.63 36.95 -53.21
CA SER A 129 13.70 35.91 -54.25
C SER A 129 14.85 34.95 -53.96
N GLN A 130 14.53 33.67 -53.80
CA GLN A 130 15.51 32.62 -53.50
C GLN A 130 16.50 32.38 -54.66
N VAL A 131 16.10 32.69 -55.89
CA VAL A 131 16.88 32.43 -57.11
C VAL A 131 17.84 33.58 -57.40
N ASP A 132 17.35 34.82 -57.41
CA ASP A 132 18.17 35.98 -57.82
C ASP A 132 19.05 36.52 -56.69
N GLN A 133 18.62 36.37 -55.44
CA GLN A 133 19.28 36.93 -54.26
C GLN A 133 19.80 35.84 -53.32
N PHE A 134 20.26 34.72 -53.88
CA PHE A 134 20.64 33.52 -53.15
C PHE A 134 21.63 33.77 -52.00
N ALA A 135 22.65 34.62 -52.20
CA ALA A 135 23.65 34.91 -51.19
C ALA A 135 23.06 35.64 -49.96
N LEU A 136 22.13 36.57 -50.17
CA LEU A 136 21.43 37.30 -49.09
C LEU A 136 20.41 36.39 -48.40
N TYR A 137 19.66 35.62 -49.18
CA TYR A 137 18.73 34.61 -48.68
C TYR A 137 19.44 33.61 -47.75
N SER A 138 20.57 33.05 -48.20
CA SER A 138 21.38 32.11 -47.42
C SER A 138 21.90 32.70 -46.11
N LYS A 139 22.26 33.99 -46.08
CA LYS A 139 22.69 34.69 -44.86
C LYS A 139 21.53 34.84 -43.87
N LYS A 140 20.35 35.28 -44.31
CA LYS A 140 19.17 35.41 -43.45
C LYS A 140 18.64 34.07 -42.95
N GLU A 141 18.73 33.03 -43.78
CA GLU A 141 18.38 31.67 -43.37
C GLU A 141 19.30 31.13 -42.26
N ARG A 142 20.61 31.38 -42.35
CA ARG A 142 21.54 31.04 -41.25
C ARG A 142 21.22 31.81 -39.97
N GLN A 143 20.88 33.10 -40.08
CA GLN A 143 20.43 33.90 -38.93
C GLN A 143 19.16 33.31 -38.29
N ARG A 144 18.16 32.95 -39.11
CA ARG A 144 16.94 32.26 -38.65
C ARG A 144 17.27 30.98 -37.89
N ASN A 145 18.15 30.16 -38.46
CA ASN A 145 18.52 28.88 -37.85
C ASN A 145 19.28 29.08 -36.53
N ALA A 146 20.16 30.08 -36.43
CA ALA A 146 20.87 30.42 -35.20
C ALA A 146 19.93 30.88 -34.07
N VAL A 147 18.93 31.72 -34.38
CA VAL A 147 17.91 32.15 -33.40
C VAL A 147 17.01 30.98 -32.99
N LEU A 148 16.60 30.14 -33.95
CA LEU A 148 15.80 28.95 -33.70
C LEU A 148 16.53 27.93 -32.81
N GLU A 149 17.83 27.77 -33.01
CA GLU A 149 18.65 26.90 -32.17
C GLU A 149 18.73 27.41 -30.72
N ARG A 150 18.88 28.72 -30.51
CA ARG A 150 18.82 29.34 -29.18
C ARG A 150 17.47 29.13 -28.50
N LEU A 151 16.36 29.28 -29.22
CA LEU A 151 15.03 29.00 -28.66
C LEU A 151 14.86 27.52 -28.30
N LYS A 152 15.36 26.61 -29.14
CA LYS A 152 15.34 25.17 -28.86
C LYS A 152 16.19 24.80 -27.65
N SER A 153 17.37 25.38 -27.49
CA SER A 153 18.25 25.08 -26.36
C SER A 153 17.63 25.55 -25.03
N LEU A 154 17.08 26.77 -24.98
CA LEU A 154 16.35 27.29 -23.81
C LEU A 154 15.17 26.38 -23.43
N LYS A 155 14.37 25.96 -24.41
CA LYS A 155 13.25 25.04 -24.17
C LYS A 155 13.73 23.67 -23.69
N LYS A 156 14.83 23.16 -24.24
CA LYS A 156 15.43 21.88 -23.84
C LYS A 156 15.97 21.95 -22.41
N GLU A 157 16.60 23.04 -22.03
CA GLU A 157 17.06 23.29 -20.67
C GLU A 157 15.90 23.30 -19.67
N GLN A 158 14.83 24.06 -19.97
CA GLN A 158 13.60 24.06 -19.16
C GLN A 158 13.03 22.64 -19.00
N GLN A 159 12.88 21.89 -20.10
CA GLN A 159 12.36 20.52 -20.06
C GLN A 159 13.28 19.56 -19.29
N THR A 160 14.59 19.79 -19.32
CA THR A 160 15.58 18.98 -18.61
C THR A 160 15.48 19.23 -17.11
N TYR A 161 15.37 20.49 -16.70
CA TYR A 161 15.12 20.86 -15.31
C TYR A 161 13.81 20.26 -14.76
N GLU A 162 12.72 20.39 -15.51
CA GLU A 162 11.41 19.81 -15.14
C GLU A 162 11.48 18.29 -14.95
N LYS A 163 12.14 17.58 -15.87
CA LYS A 163 12.34 16.12 -15.78
C LYS A 163 13.23 15.72 -14.59
N HIS A 164 14.30 16.47 -14.33
CA HIS A 164 15.17 16.21 -13.19
C HIS A 164 14.44 16.44 -11.87
N PHE A 165 13.67 17.52 -11.77
CA PHE A 165 12.83 17.79 -10.61
C PHE A 165 11.81 16.66 -10.38
N GLN A 166 11.09 16.25 -11.44
CA GLN A 166 10.12 15.16 -11.36
C GLN A 166 10.76 13.84 -10.92
N THR A 167 11.96 13.53 -11.44
CA THR A 167 12.69 12.31 -11.11
C THR A 167 13.15 12.32 -9.66
N LYS A 168 13.69 13.45 -9.18
CA LYS A 168 14.07 13.62 -7.78
C LYS A 168 12.87 13.51 -6.84
N LEU A 169 11.75 14.17 -7.16
CA LEU A 169 10.51 14.09 -6.37
C LEU A 169 9.98 12.65 -6.30
N ARG A 170 9.95 11.95 -7.45
CA ARG A 170 9.54 10.53 -7.51
C ARG A 170 10.42 9.64 -6.64
N MET A 171 11.73 9.86 -6.64
CA MET A 171 12.66 9.14 -5.78
C MET A 171 12.42 9.44 -4.29
N GLY A 172 12.22 10.72 -3.93
CA GLY A 172 11.91 11.11 -2.56
C GLY A 172 10.64 10.44 -2.02
N VAL A 173 9.53 10.52 -2.78
CA VAL A 173 8.27 9.86 -2.42
C VAL A 173 8.44 8.34 -2.33
N ARG A 174 9.24 7.73 -3.22
CA ARG A 174 9.54 6.29 -3.17
C ARG A 174 10.28 5.89 -1.89
N VAL A 175 11.27 6.66 -1.47
CA VAL A 175 12.00 6.40 -0.22
C VAL A 175 11.05 6.50 0.98
N VAL A 176 10.26 7.59 1.07
CA VAL A 176 9.32 7.80 2.17
C VAL A 176 8.27 6.68 2.25
N THR A 177 7.70 6.28 1.11
CA THR A 177 6.67 5.22 1.06
C THR A 177 7.24 3.85 1.40
N VAL A 178 8.46 3.51 0.95
CA VAL A 178 9.13 2.26 1.33
C VAL A 178 9.44 2.23 2.84
N LEU A 179 9.90 3.35 3.41
CA LEU A 179 10.13 3.46 4.85
C LEU A 179 8.82 3.31 5.64
N MET A 180 7.75 3.98 5.22
CA MET A 180 6.43 3.86 5.84
C MET A 180 5.88 2.43 5.76
N SER A 181 6.01 1.78 4.60
CA SER A 181 5.64 0.37 4.41
C SER A 181 6.49 -0.56 5.28
N ALA A 182 7.78 -0.28 5.46
CA ALA A 182 8.65 -1.07 6.35
C ALA A 182 8.26 -0.93 7.82
N ILE A 183 7.89 0.28 8.27
CA ILE A 183 7.36 0.54 9.61
C ILE A 183 6.03 -0.20 9.82
N LEU A 184 5.13 -0.17 8.83
CA LEU A 184 3.87 -0.91 8.87
C LEU A 184 4.12 -2.42 8.99
N LEU A 185 5.05 -2.96 8.19
CA LEU A 185 5.45 -4.37 8.24
C LEU A 185 6.09 -4.78 9.56
N TYR A 186 6.80 -3.86 10.22
CA TYR A 186 7.42 -4.13 11.50
C TYR A 186 6.39 -4.23 12.62
N ASN A 187 5.49 -3.24 12.71
CA ASN A 187 4.47 -3.17 13.76
C ASN A 187 3.39 -4.25 13.59
N PHE A 188 2.91 -4.47 12.37
CA PHE A 188 1.78 -5.36 12.08
C PHE A 188 2.23 -6.71 11.49
N ARG A 189 3.45 -7.15 11.79
CA ARG A 189 4.02 -8.40 11.27
C ARG A 189 3.15 -9.63 11.57
N ARG A 190 2.53 -9.65 12.74
CA ARG A 190 1.80 -10.81 13.28
C ARG A 190 0.31 -10.79 12.95
N GLU A 191 -0.19 -9.73 12.32
CA GLU A 191 -1.61 -9.58 12.01
C GLU A 191 -1.87 -9.95 10.54
N PRO A 192 -2.66 -11.01 10.27
CA PRO A 192 -3.10 -11.29 8.91
C PRO A 192 -4.06 -10.18 8.45
N LEU A 193 -3.92 -9.74 7.21
CA LEU A 193 -4.85 -8.78 6.61
C LEU A 193 -6.22 -9.42 6.43
N TRP A 194 -6.24 -10.59 5.81
CA TRP A 194 -7.43 -11.35 5.46
C TRP A 194 -7.27 -12.77 5.98
N LEU A 195 -8.34 -13.36 6.48
CA LEU A 195 -8.41 -14.74 6.94
C LEU A 195 -9.53 -15.45 6.17
N PHE A 196 -9.21 -16.55 5.53
CA PHE A 196 -10.19 -17.40 4.85
C PHE A 196 -10.56 -18.62 5.70
N PRO A 197 -11.83 -19.07 5.65
CA PRO A 197 -12.30 -20.23 6.41
C PRO A 197 -11.70 -21.56 5.91
N SER A 198 -11.11 -21.59 4.72
CA SER A 198 -10.41 -22.75 4.18
C SER A 198 -9.14 -22.33 3.44
N ASN A 199 -8.17 -23.25 3.34
CA ASN A 199 -6.90 -23.00 2.66
C ASN A 199 -7.08 -22.93 1.13
N ILE A 200 -7.55 -21.79 0.63
CA ILE A 200 -7.82 -21.54 -0.81
C ILE A 200 -6.57 -21.79 -1.68
N PHE A 201 -5.38 -21.51 -1.15
CA PHE A 201 -4.12 -21.53 -1.91
C PHE A 201 -3.40 -22.89 -1.88
N GLY A 202 -4.00 -23.94 -1.32
CA GLY A 202 -3.32 -25.23 -1.12
C GLY A 202 -2.11 -25.12 -0.17
N THR A 203 -1.50 -26.24 0.21
CA THR A 203 -0.42 -26.26 1.22
C THR A 203 0.87 -25.56 0.77
N ILE A 204 1.16 -25.56 -0.54
CA ILE A 204 2.43 -25.05 -1.10
C ILE A 204 2.48 -23.52 -1.06
N PHE A 205 1.44 -22.84 -1.55
CA PHE A 205 1.42 -21.38 -1.61
C PHE A 205 1.02 -20.74 -0.28
N ASN A 206 0.32 -21.47 0.59
CA ASN A 206 -0.10 -20.99 1.91
C ASN A 206 1.09 -20.44 2.72
N ARG A 207 2.25 -21.11 2.69
CA ARG A 207 3.44 -20.65 3.43
C ARG A 207 4.01 -19.31 2.94
N LEU A 208 3.90 -19.01 1.64
CA LEU A 208 4.37 -17.74 1.08
C LEU A 208 3.36 -16.61 1.31
N VAL A 209 2.07 -16.93 1.20
CA VAL A 209 0.98 -15.98 1.34
C VAL A 209 0.81 -15.56 2.81
N THR A 210 1.03 -16.46 3.76
CA THR A 210 0.88 -16.21 5.21
C THR A 210 2.13 -15.62 5.86
N PHE A 211 3.29 -15.62 5.18
CA PHE A 211 4.50 -15.04 5.73
C PHE A 211 4.33 -13.53 5.89
N PRO A 212 4.58 -12.94 7.07
CA PRO A 212 5.23 -13.48 8.28
C PRO A 212 4.28 -13.80 9.45
N SER A 213 2.96 -13.67 9.29
CA SER A 213 1.99 -13.85 10.38
C SER A 213 1.78 -15.33 10.78
N SER A 214 2.12 -16.28 9.90
CA SER A 214 2.07 -17.73 10.18
C SER A 214 0.70 -18.28 10.61
N VAL A 215 -0.39 -17.55 10.31
CA VAL A 215 -1.77 -17.98 10.56
C VAL A 215 -2.29 -18.74 9.34
N ASP A 216 -2.78 -19.96 9.54
CA ASP A 216 -3.33 -20.78 8.46
C ASP A 216 -4.53 -20.10 7.78
N GLY A 217 -4.53 -20.09 6.44
CA GLY A 217 -5.60 -19.49 5.64
C GLY A 217 -5.54 -17.96 5.57
N GLY A 218 -4.50 -17.33 6.11
CA GLY A 218 -4.33 -15.88 6.12
C GLY A 218 -3.56 -15.30 4.91
N ILE A 219 -3.86 -14.07 4.52
CA ILE A 219 -2.99 -13.25 3.67
C ILE A 219 -2.16 -12.32 4.55
N GLY A 220 -0.85 -12.47 4.49
CA GLY A 220 0.11 -11.58 5.13
C GLY A 220 0.25 -10.25 4.39
N LEU A 221 0.59 -9.21 5.15
CA LEU A 221 0.79 -7.85 4.65
C LEU A 221 1.86 -7.76 3.54
N ILE A 222 2.91 -8.58 3.58
CA ILE A 222 3.97 -8.61 2.56
C ILE A 222 3.40 -9.03 1.21
N PHE A 223 2.66 -10.15 1.19
CA PHE A 223 2.08 -10.68 -0.04
C PHE A 223 1.07 -9.70 -0.64
N TRP A 224 0.19 -9.14 0.19
CA TRP A 224 -0.76 -8.10 -0.24
C TRP A 224 -0.07 -6.91 -0.90
N MET A 225 0.97 -6.36 -0.26
CA MET A 225 1.67 -5.20 -0.81
C MET A 225 2.37 -5.51 -2.15
N LEU A 226 2.93 -6.71 -2.32
CA LEU A 226 3.54 -7.14 -3.57
C LEU A 226 2.48 -7.32 -4.68
N ALA A 227 1.37 -7.99 -4.37
CA ALA A 227 0.28 -8.22 -5.31
C ALA A 227 -0.36 -6.89 -5.74
N PHE A 228 -0.68 -6.02 -4.78
CA PHE A 228 -1.30 -4.73 -5.04
C PHE A 228 -0.35 -3.76 -5.77
N ASN A 229 0.95 -3.78 -5.46
CA ASN A 229 1.94 -3.03 -6.22
C ASN A 229 1.96 -3.46 -7.69
N THR A 230 2.00 -4.77 -7.94
CA THR A 230 1.97 -5.34 -9.30
C THR A 230 0.70 -4.95 -10.03
N PHE A 231 -0.46 -5.06 -9.37
CA PHE A 231 -1.75 -4.63 -9.91
C PHE A 231 -1.72 -3.15 -10.34
N LEU A 232 -1.22 -2.25 -9.49
CA LEU A 232 -1.13 -0.82 -9.81
C LEU A 232 -0.17 -0.52 -10.96
N VAL A 233 0.95 -1.24 -11.07
CA VAL A 233 1.84 -1.12 -12.24
C VAL A 233 1.08 -1.49 -13.51
N SER A 234 0.39 -2.64 -13.51
CA SER A 234 -0.37 -3.11 -14.67
C SER A 234 -1.50 -2.15 -15.06
N VAL A 235 -2.26 -1.63 -14.09
CA VAL A 235 -3.31 -0.62 -14.34
C VAL A 235 -2.73 0.65 -14.93
N ASN A 236 -1.62 1.15 -14.39
CA ASN A 236 -0.96 2.35 -14.89
C ASN A 236 -0.42 2.16 -16.31
N ASP A 237 0.14 0.99 -16.63
CA ASP A 237 0.63 0.69 -17.97
C ASP A 237 -0.52 0.49 -18.97
N LEU A 238 -1.62 -0.12 -18.54
CA LEU A 238 -2.85 -0.19 -19.34
C LEU A 238 -3.40 1.21 -19.65
N PHE A 239 -3.45 2.09 -18.64
CA PHE A 239 -3.92 3.47 -18.81
C PHE A 239 -3.04 4.26 -19.78
N LYS A 240 -1.71 4.10 -19.72
CA LYS A 240 -0.80 4.74 -20.69
C LYS A 240 -1.04 4.25 -22.12
N ARG A 241 -1.21 2.94 -22.32
CA ARG A 241 -1.51 2.35 -23.63
C ARG A 241 -2.83 2.87 -24.17
N TYR A 242 -3.87 2.86 -23.34
CA TYR A 242 -5.19 3.38 -23.73
C TYR A 242 -5.12 4.86 -24.14
N ARG A 243 -4.40 5.70 -23.38
CA ARG A 243 -4.18 7.11 -23.74
C ARG A 243 -3.47 7.29 -25.09
N GLN A 244 -2.54 6.41 -25.44
CA GLN A 244 -1.86 6.44 -26.74
C GLN A 244 -2.77 6.05 -27.90
N PHE A 245 -3.80 5.23 -27.67
CA PHE A 245 -4.80 4.91 -28.69
C PHE A 245 -5.82 6.03 -28.94
N LEU A 246 -6.01 6.95 -27.98
CA LEU A 246 -6.96 8.05 -28.05
C LEU A 246 -6.38 9.36 -28.62
N VAL A 247 -5.05 9.49 -28.71
CA VAL A 247 -4.32 10.69 -29.19
C VAL A 247 -3.77 10.41 -30.57
#